data_AF-A0A382XNT2-F1
#
_entry.id   AF-A0A382XNT2-F1
#
_cell.length_a   1.000
_cell.length_b   1.000
_cell.length_c   1.000
_cell.angle_alpha   90.00
_cell.angle_beta   90.00
_cell.angle_gamma   90.00
#
_symmetry.space_group_name_H-M   'P 1'
#
loop_
_entity.id
_entity.type
_entity.pdbx_description
1 polymer ?
#
loop_
_entity_poly.entity_id
_entity_poly.type
_entity_poly.pdbx_seq_one_letter_code
_entity_poly.pdbx_strand_id
1 'polypeptide(L)'
;YYEYTTNDENILGVVGSAEYYGISLTPTIEWNINQTEFDGTLEGKMALYGLGVFGNVDMNINDFKFTGSEAGVEYVAVLFSTETSSFTVTPSVTLPFDDDWEAGTLRAGVSVNVLF
;
A
#
# COMPACT_ATOMS: atom_id res chain seq x y z
N TYR A 1 -15.35 2.76 3.21
CA TYR A 1 -15.82 1.37 3.31
C TYR A 1 -16.15 1.08 4.78
N TYR A 2 -16.82 -0.04 5.05
CA TYR A 2 -17.07 -0.52 6.40
C TYR A 2 -16.59 -1.97 6.48
N GLU A 3 -15.85 -2.28 7.53
CA GLU A 3 -15.33 -3.62 7.80
C GLU A 3 -15.65 -4.03 9.24
N TYR A 4 -16.06 -5.28 9.42
CA TYR A 4 -16.27 -5.91 10.72
C TYR A 4 -15.28 -7.06 10.83
N THR A 5 -14.38 -6.98 11.82
CA THR A 5 -13.39 -8.05 12.07
C THR A 5 -13.94 -9.05 13.08
N THR A 6 -13.42 -10.27 13.06
CA THR A 6 -13.86 -11.37 13.95
C THR A 6 -13.60 -11.12 15.44
N ASN A 7 -12.96 -10.00 15.79
CA ASN A 7 -12.66 -9.57 17.15
C ASN A 7 -13.61 -8.47 17.68
N ASP A 8 -14.81 -8.33 17.10
CA ASP A 8 -15.80 -7.30 17.46
C ASP A 8 -15.36 -5.85 17.21
N GLU A 9 -14.36 -5.62 16.35
CA GLU A 9 -13.96 -4.29 15.92
C GLU A 9 -14.84 -3.84 14.74
N ASN A 10 -15.38 -2.63 14.86
CA ASN A 10 -16.14 -1.96 13.82
C ASN A 10 -15.28 -0.85 13.25
N ILE A 11 -14.79 -1.04 12.03
CA ILE A 11 -13.91 -0.09 11.35
C ILE A 11 -14.69 0.63 10.26
N LEU A 12 -14.70 1.97 10.34
CA LEU A 12 -15.19 2.83 9.28
C LEU A 12 -14.00 3.50 8.58
N GLY A 13 -13.80 3.17 7.31
CA GLY A 13 -12.71 3.70 6.49
C GLY A 13 -13.17 4.71 5.45
N VAL A 14 -12.39 5.75 5.21
CA VAL A 14 -12.50 6.64 4.05
C VAL A 14 -11.20 6.56 3.26
N VAL A 15 -11.33 6.29 1.96
CA VAL A 15 -10.20 6.21 1.03
C VAL A 15 -10.37 7.28 -0.02
N GLY A 16 -9.36 8.13 -0.16
CA GLY A 16 -9.22 9.07 -1.27
C GLY A 16 -8.30 8.51 -2.34
N SER A 17 -8.33 9.10 -3.53
CA SER A 17 -7.34 8.84 -4.57
C SER A 17 -7.10 10.10 -5.38
N ALA A 18 -5.83 10.35 -5.70
CA ALA A 18 -5.40 11.38 -6.62
C ALA A 18 -4.31 10.81 -7.52
N GLU A 19 -4.48 10.96 -8.83
CA GLU A 19 -3.53 10.45 -9.82
C GLU A 19 -3.13 11.57 -10.78
N TYR A 20 -1.83 11.68 -11.04
CA TYR A 20 -1.29 12.61 -12.01
C TYR A 20 -0.01 12.07 -12.64
N TYR A 21 -0.03 11.87 -13.96
CA TYR A 21 1.16 11.53 -14.76
C TYR A 21 1.98 10.35 -14.22
N GLY A 22 1.31 9.23 -13.90
CA GLY A 22 1.96 8.02 -13.38
C GLY A 22 2.34 8.08 -11.90
N ILE A 23 2.03 9.19 -11.21
CA ILE A 23 2.08 9.32 -9.75
C ILE A 23 0.68 9.11 -9.20
N SER A 24 0.52 8.30 -8.16
CA SER A 24 -0.72 8.16 -7.40
C SER A 24 -0.48 8.45 -5.92
N LEU A 25 -1.46 9.08 -5.29
CA LEU A 25 -1.54 9.30 -3.85
C LEU A 25 -2.88 8.77 -3.33
N THR A 26 -2.81 7.93 -2.31
CA THR A 26 -3.97 7.25 -1.73
C THR A 26 -3.98 7.52 -0.22
N PRO A 27 -4.62 8.61 0.23
CA PRO A 27 -4.87 8.82 1.65
C PRO A 27 -5.98 7.91 2.13
N THR A 28 -5.78 7.27 3.27
CA THR A 28 -6.75 6.43 3.97
C THR A 28 -6.87 6.92 5.41
N ILE A 29 -8.10 7.03 5.90
CA ILE A 29 -8.41 7.30 7.30
C ILE A 29 -9.36 6.20 7.77
N GLU A 30 -8.99 5.51 8.83
CA GLU A 30 -9.77 4.46 9.45
C GLU A 30 -10.15 4.86 10.86
N TRP A 31 -11.40 4.58 11.24
CA TRP A 31 -11.91 4.79 12.59
C TRP A 31 -12.37 3.47 13.18
N ASN A 32 -11.68 3.02 14.22
CA ASN A 32 -12.13 1.94 15.08
C ASN A 32 -13.17 2.49 16.07
N ILE A 33 -14.45 2.22 15.82
CA ILE A 33 -15.58 2.73 16.60
C ILE A 33 -15.56 2.18 18.03
N ASN A 34 -15.09 0.95 18.21
CA ASN A 34 -15.06 0.29 19.52
C ASN A 34 -14.00 0.88 20.44
N GLN A 35 -12.84 1.25 19.89
CA GLN A 35 -11.71 1.80 20.64
C GLN A 35 -11.65 3.33 20.61
N THR A 36 -12.45 3.97 19.74
CA THR A 36 -12.39 5.43 19.49
C THR A 36 -10.99 5.87 19.00
N GLU A 37 -10.35 5.01 18.22
CA GLU A 37 -9.00 5.22 17.66
C GLU A 37 -9.09 5.45 16.15
N PHE A 38 -8.26 6.36 15.66
CA PHE A 38 -8.16 6.78 14.27
C PHE A 38 -6.75 6.52 13.76
N ASP A 39 -6.67 5.78 12.68
CA ASP A 39 -5.44 5.51 11.96
C ASP A 39 -5.46 6.19 10.60
N GLY A 40 -4.30 6.67 10.18
CA GLY A 40 -4.12 7.33 8.90
C GLY A 40 -2.98 6.68 8.14
N THR A 41 -3.19 6.44 6.86
CA THR A 41 -2.15 5.99 5.94
C THR A 41 -2.12 6.92 4.73
N LEU A 42 -0.93 7.40 4.36
CA LEU A 42 -0.71 8.08 3.10
C LEU A 42 0.20 7.21 2.23
N GLU A 43 -0.37 6.57 1.22
CA GLU A 43 0.38 5.80 0.23
C GLU A 43 0.70 6.68 -0.98
N GLY A 44 1.93 6.58 -1.48
CA GLY A 44 2.37 7.17 -2.74
C GLY A 44 2.99 6.13 -3.65
N LYS A 45 2.66 6.19 -4.95
CA LYS A 45 3.27 5.34 -5.97
C LYS A 45 3.68 6.17 -7.18
N MET A 46 4.72 5.75 -7.86
CA MET A 46 5.12 6.29 -9.15
C MET A 46 5.58 5.16 -10.06
N ALA A 47 5.04 5.09 -11.27
CA ALA A 47 5.40 4.07 -12.27
C ALA A 47 5.86 4.69 -13.58
N LEU A 48 7.02 4.24 -14.09
CA LEU A 48 7.61 4.67 -15.35
C LEU A 48 8.22 3.47 -16.08
N TYR A 49 7.75 3.19 -17.31
CA TYR A 49 8.28 2.12 -18.18
C TYR A 49 8.39 0.73 -17.50
N GLY A 50 7.40 0.38 -16.68
CA GLY A 50 7.35 -0.88 -15.94
C GLY A 50 8.14 -0.88 -14.64
N LEU A 51 8.98 0.12 -14.36
CA LEU A 51 9.59 0.31 -13.04
C LEU A 51 8.62 1.10 -12.15
N GLY A 52 8.26 0.53 -11.01
CA GLY A 52 7.47 1.18 -9.97
C GLY A 52 8.31 1.49 -8.74
N VAL A 53 8.06 2.63 -8.11
CA VAL A 53 8.46 2.91 -6.73
C VAL A 53 7.21 3.22 -5.93
N PHE A 54 7.19 2.78 -4.69
CA PHE A 54 6.06 3.01 -3.80
C PHE A 54 6.53 3.20 -2.37
N GLY A 55 5.66 3.78 -1.56
CA GLY A 55 5.81 3.77 -0.13
C GLY A 55 4.58 4.34 0.56
N ASN A 56 4.48 4.12 1.85
CA ASN A 56 3.42 4.65 2.67
C ASN A 56 3.99 5.23 3.98
N VAL A 57 3.21 6.09 4.60
CA VAL A 57 3.44 6.56 5.97
C VAL A 57 2.17 6.30 6.76
N ASP A 58 2.31 5.61 7.87
CA ASP A 58 1.26 5.29 8.82
C ASP A 58 1.37 6.19 10.05
N MET A 59 0.22 6.63 10.54
CA MET A 59 0.10 7.48 11.71
C MET A 59 -1.11 7.13 12.55
N ASN A 60 -0.92 7.16 13.87
CA ASN A 60 -2.02 7.26 14.80
C ASN A 60 -2.46 8.74 14.84
N ILE A 61 -3.69 9.00 14.43
CA ILE A 61 -4.22 10.37 14.30
C ILE A 61 -4.59 10.93 15.68
N ASN A 62 -5.01 10.09 16.64
CA ASN A 62 -5.39 10.53 17.98
C ASN A 62 -4.22 11.24 18.68
N ASP A 63 -3.04 10.64 18.62
CA ASP A 63 -1.83 11.12 19.30
C ASP A 63 -0.86 11.85 18.36
N PHE A 64 -1.23 12.01 17.08
CA PHE A 64 -0.39 12.57 16.02
C PHE A 64 1.01 11.91 15.98
N LYS A 65 1.05 10.60 16.19
CA LYS A 65 2.29 9.82 16.27
C LYS A 65 2.48 9.02 14.98
N PHE A 66 3.68 9.05 14.44
CA PHE A 66 4.12 8.12 13.41
C PHE A 66 4.11 6.67 13.96
N THR A 67 3.53 5.75 13.21
CA THR A 67 3.42 4.33 13.62
C THR A 67 4.23 3.40 12.73
N GLY A 68 4.63 3.86 11.54
CA GLY A 68 5.48 3.10 10.65
C GLY A 68 5.45 3.64 9.22
N SER A 69 6.33 3.08 8.39
CA SER A 69 6.31 3.34 6.95
C SER A 69 6.88 2.17 6.20
N GLU A 70 6.59 2.10 4.91
CA GLU A 70 7.24 1.17 4.01
C GLU A 70 7.68 1.90 2.75
N ALA A 71 8.79 1.44 2.17
CA ALA A 71 9.24 1.90 0.87
C ALA A 71 9.69 0.70 0.04
N GLY A 72 9.40 0.74 -1.25
CA GLY A 72 9.71 -0.36 -2.13
C GLY A 72 9.86 0.04 -3.59
N VAL A 73 10.40 -0.92 -4.33
CA VAL A 73 10.54 -0.86 -5.78
C VAL A 73 10.02 -2.14 -6.39
N GLU A 74 9.43 -2.05 -7.58
CA GLU A 74 8.92 -3.19 -8.32
C GLU A 74 9.19 -3.04 -9.81
N TYR A 75 9.22 -4.16 -10.53
CA TYR A 75 9.36 -4.14 -11.99
C TYR A 75 8.34 -5.06 -12.64
N VAL A 76 7.44 -4.50 -13.45
CA VAL A 76 6.43 -5.26 -14.20
C VAL A 76 7.04 -5.81 -15.48
N ALA A 77 7.35 -7.11 -15.49
CA ALA A 77 7.79 -7.83 -16.68
C ALA A 77 6.58 -8.47 -17.39
N VAL A 78 6.23 -7.95 -18.56
CA VAL A 78 5.20 -8.54 -19.42
C VAL A 78 5.83 -9.65 -20.26
N LEU A 79 5.47 -10.90 -19.99
CA LEU A 79 6.02 -12.05 -20.73
C LEU A 79 5.22 -12.31 -22.02
N PHE A 80 3.90 -12.21 -21.93
CA PHE A 80 3.02 -12.14 -23.10
C PHE A 80 1.82 -11.25 -22.81
N SER A 81 1.31 -10.59 -23.86
CA SER A 81 0.07 -9.84 -23.82
C SER A 81 -0.60 -9.90 -25.19
N THR A 82 -1.85 -10.34 -25.23
CA THR A 82 -2.76 -10.26 -26.38
C THR A 82 -3.92 -9.31 -26.02
N GLU A 83 -4.94 -9.20 -26.89
CA GLU A 83 -6.13 -8.39 -26.60
C GLU A 83 -6.98 -8.94 -25.44
N THR A 84 -6.91 -10.25 -25.16
CA THR A 84 -7.75 -10.91 -24.15
C THR A 84 -6.97 -11.57 -23.02
N SER A 85 -5.68 -11.84 -23.22
CA SER A 85 -4.91 -12.67 -22.30
C SER A 85 -3.55 -12.05 -22.02
N SER A 86 -3.10 -12.16 -20.78
CA SER A 86 -1.80 -11.63 -20.38
C SER A 86 -1.14 -12.49 -19.30
N PHE A 87 0.18 -12.43 -19.28
CA PHE A 87 0.98 -12.98 -18.20
C PHE A 87 2.07 -11.99 -17.84
N THR A 88 1.99 -11.49 -16.61
CA THR A 88 2.95 -10.55 -16.06
C THR A 88 3.57 -11.13 -14.80
N VAL A 89 4.86 -10.83 -14.63
CA VAL A 89 5.63 -11.16 -13.44
C VAL A 89 6.17 -9.87 -12.87
N THR A 90 5.91 -9.62 -11.59
CA THR A 90 6.35 -8.41 -10.90
C THR A 90 7.21 -8.79 -9.71
N PRO A 91 8.55 -8.90 -9.88
CA PRO A 91 9.47 -8.86 -8.74
C PRO A 91 9.36 -7.52 -8.00
N SER A 92 9.45 -7.59 -6.68
CA SER A 92 9.46 -6.42 -5.80
C SER A 92 10.45 -6.58 -4.65
N VAL A 93 10.90 -5.45 -4.13
CA VAL A 93 11.69 -5.36 -2.90
C VAL A 93 11.08 -4.26 -2.03
N THR A 94 10.84 -4.57 -0.76
CA THR A 94 10.23 -3.66 0.21
C THR A 94 11.04 -3.62 1.51
N LEU A 95 11.22 -2.43 2.06
CA LEU A 95 11.82 -2.19 3.36
C LEU A 95 10.81 -1.47 4.27
N PRO A 96 10.37 -2.12 5.36
CA PRO A 96 9.55 -1.47 6.38
C PRO A 96 10.41 -0.72 7.41
N PHE A 97 9.83 0.31 8.01
CA PHE A 97 10.35 1.05 9.16
C PHE A 97 9.29 1.07 10.26
N ASP A 98 9.71 0.84 11.50
CA ASP A 98 8.82 0.92 12.67
C ASP A 98 8.65 2.38 13.16
N ASP A 99 7.94 2.56 14.27
CA ASP A 99 7.62 3.86 14.85
C ASP A 99 8.85 4.62 15.41
N ASP A 100 9.99 3.93 15.58
CA ASP A 100 11.27 4.51 15.97
C ASP A 100 12.19 4.78 14.76
N TRP A 101 11.67 4.63 13.53
CA TRP A 101 12.39 4.75 12.26
C TRP A 101 13.49 3.70 12.08
N GLU A 102 13.45 2.60 12.86
CA GLU A 102 14.39 1.52 12.70
C GLU A 102 14.01 0.68 11.47
N ALA A 103 15.01 0.38 10.65
CA ALA A 103 14.80 -0.42 9.45
C ALA A 103 14.54 -1.88 9.85
N GLY A 104 13.40 -2.41 9.40
CA GLY A 104 13.06 -3.81 9.55
C GLY A 104 13.82 -4.72 8.58
N THR A 105 13.34 -5.96 8.45
CA THR A 105 13.91 -6.92 7.50
C THR A 105 13.52 -6.56 6.07
N LEU A 106 14.50 -6.48 5.17
CA LEU A 106 14.27 -6.34 3.73
C LEU A 106 13.51 -7.57 3.20
N ARG A 107 12.41 -7.32 2.49
CA ARG A 107 11.55 -8.35 1.91
C ARG A 107 11.66 -8.34 0.41
N ALA A 108 11.80 -9.52 -0.20
CA ALA A 108 11.71 -9.70 -1.64
C ALA A 108 10.42 -10.47 -1.96
N GLY A 109 9.70 -10.03 -2.98
CA GLY A 109 8.44 -10.63 -3.43
C GLY A 109 8.43 -10.87 -4.93
N VAL A 110 7.58 -11.80 -5.37
CA VAL A 110 7.24 -11.97 -6.78
C VAL A 110 5.73 -12.15 -6.88
N SER A 111 5.08 -11.27 -7.62
CA SER A 111 3.67 -11.39 -7.99
C SER A 111 3.56 -11.93 -9.40
N VAL A 112 2.61 -12.83 -9.63
CA VAL A 112 2.29 -13.37 -10.96
C VAL A 112 0.82 -13.08 -11.23
N ASN A 113 0.54 -12.35 -12.30
CA ASN A 113 -0.82 -12.07 -12.73
C ASN A 113 -1.08 -12.75 -14.08
N VAL A 114 -2.16 -13.52 -14.14
CA VAL A 114 -2.58 -14.24 -15.34
C VAL A 114 -4.03 -13.87 -15.64
N LEU A 115 -4.25 -13.31 -16.82
CA LEU A 115 -5.58 -13.02 -17.37
C LEU A 115 -5.85 -13.98 -18.53
N PHE A 116 -7.02 -14.62 -18.50
CA PHE A 116 -7.49 -15.55 -19.53
C PHE A 116 -8.59 -14.93 -20.39
#